data_AF-A0A2G4T4E7-F1
#
_entry.id   AF-A0A2G4T4E7-F1
#
_cell.length_a   1.000
_cell.length_b   1.000
_cell.length_c   1.000
_cell.angle_alpha   90.00
_cell.angle_beta   90.00
_cell.angle_gamma   90.00
#
_symmetry.space_group_name_H-M   'P 1'
#
loop_
_entity.id
_entity.type
_entity.pdbx_description
1 polymer ?
#
loop_
_entity_poly.entity_id
_entity_poly.type
_entity_poly.pdbx_seq_one_letter_code
_entity_poly.pdbx_strand_id
1 'polypeptide(L)'
;MRLNVNGFLSPGFRLGRGLRQRDPISPLLFNLVLEHFIRSILSDGRIHGSDGPSPSLRALSAPVQGPSTLPPLKVLAYVDDLCVFFVIRTIYEPFRSLYDCTILRRTQK
;
A
#
# COMPACT_ATOMS: atom_id res chain seq x y z
N MET A 1 19.78 -2.14 -21.62
CA MET A 1 18.71 -1.12 -21.68
C MET A 1 19.36 0.26 -21.85
N ARG A 2 18.68 1.23 -22.45
CA ARG A 2 19.11 2.63 -22.55
C ARG A 2 18.00 3.52 -21.99
N LEU A 3 18.35 4.56 -21.24
CA LEU A 3 17.41 5.53 -20.70
C LEU A 3 17.34 6.73 -21.64
N ASN A 4 16.14 7.15 -22.01
CA ASN A 4 15.94 8.43 -22.69
C ASN A 4 15.57 9.48 -21.63
N VAL A 5 16.41 10.50 -21.49
CA VAL A 5 16.15 11.65 -20.62
C VAL A 5 16.15 12.89 -21.49
N ASN A 6 14.99 13.51 -21.66
CA ASN A 6 14.80 14.74 -22.45
C ASN A 6 15.34 14.65 -23.89
N GLY A 7 15.21 13.49 -24.54
CA GLY A 7 15.71 13.25 -25.91
C GLY A 7 17.13 12.71 -25.98
N PHE A 8 17.87 12.65 -24.87
CA PHE A 8 19.22 12.11 -24.81
C PHE A 8 19.20 10.65 -24.36
N LEU A 9 19.76 9.76 -25.17
CA LEU A 9 19.93 8.34 -24.87
C LEU A 9 21.20 8.10 -24.06
N SER A 10 21.06 7.46 -22.90
CA SER A 10 22.18 7.03 -22.08
C SER A 10 23.01 5.94 -22.77
N PRO A 11 24.28 5.75 -22.36
CA PRO A 11 25.02 4.52 -22.65
C PRO A 11 24.21 3.28 -22.23
N GLY A 12 24.45 2.15 -22.90
CA GLY A 12 23.82 0.89 -22.55
C GLY A 12 24.23 0.43 -21.15
N PHE A 13 23.25 0.10 -20.31
CA PHE A 13 23.49 -0.48 -18.99
C PHE A 13 22.72 -1.79 -18.80
N ARG A 14 23.25 -2.66 -17.95
CA ARG A 14 22.56 -3.89 -17.51
C ARG A 14 21.57 -3.51 -16.42
N LEU A 15 20.33 -4.00 -16.54
CA LEU A 15 19.35 -3.87 -15.47
C LEU A 15 19.73 -4.85 -14.35
N GLY A 16 19.90 -4.31 -13.14
CA GLY A 16 19.94 -5.10 -11.91
C GLY A 16 18.54 -5.26 -11.31
N ARG A 17 18.48 -5.78 -10.08
CA ARG A 17 17.26 -5.74 -9.25
C ARG A 17 17.43 -4.67 -8.16
N GLY A 18 16.35 -3.97 -7.86
CA GLY A 18 16.30 -2.95 -6.82
C GLY A 18 16.97 -1.64 -7.23
N LEU A 19 17.13 -0.76 -6.23
CA LEU A 19 17.70 0.56 -6.37
C LEU A 19 19.07 0.63 -5.72
N ARG A 20 19.95 1.50 -6.26
CA ARG A 20 21.29 1.66 -5.71
C ARG A 20 21.21 2.32 -4.34
N GLN A 21 21.77 1.69 -3.32
CA GLN A 21 21.87 2.30 -1.99
C GLN A 21 22.75 3.55 -2.01
N ARG A 22 22.46 4.52 -1.13
CA ARG A 22 23.19 5.79 -1.00
C ARG A 22 23.14 6.70 -2.23
N ASP A 23 22.32 6.35 -3.22
CA ASP A 23 22.02 7.24 -4.33
C ASP A 23 20.92 8.23 -3.89
N PRO A 24 21.11 9.55 -4.03
CA PRO A 24 20.14 10.54 -3.60
C PRO A 24 18.76 10.41 -4.27
N ILE A 25 18.67 9.79 -5.46
CA ILE A 25 17.38 9.62 -6.16
C ILE A 25 16.65 8.33 -5.75
N SER A 26 17.35 7.34 -5.20
CA SER A 26 16.77 6.04 -4.86
C SER A 26 15.57 6.12 -3.91
N PRO A 27 15.57 6.96 -2.85
CA PRO A 27 14.40 7.09 -1.98
C PRO A 27 13.14 7.57 -2.73
N LEU A 28 13.31 8.48 -3.70
CA LEU A 28 12.20 8.99 -4.50
C LEU A 28 11.65 7.91 -5.46
N LEU A 29 12.54 7.22 -6.17
CA LEU A 29 12.14 6.14 -7.07
C LEU A 29 11.46 4.99 -6.32
N PHE A 30 11.93 4.70 -5.10
CA PHE A 30 11.30 3.72 -4.23
C PHE A 30 9.86 4.14 -3.88
N ASN A 31 9.66 5.38 -3.42
CA ASN A 31 8.34 5.90 -3.08
C ASN A 31 7.38 5.91 -4.28
N LEU A 32 7.88 6.20 -5.49
CA LEU A 32 7.06 6.18 -6.71
C LEU A 32 6.49 4.79 -7.00
N VAL A 33 7.32 3.75 -6.86
CA VAL A 33 6.88 2.36 -7.04
C VAL A 33 5.98 1.91 -5.90
N LEU A 34 6.32 2.29 -4.65
CA LEU A 34 5.52 1.97 -3.46
C LEU A 34 4.13 2.61 -3.52
N GLU A 35 4.01 3.85 -3.99
CA GLU A 35 2.72 4.52 -4.19
C GLU A 35 1.86 3.78 -5.21
N HIS A 36 2.45 3.36 -6.34
CA HIS A 36 1.74 2.57 -7.34
C HIS A 36 1.26 1.22 -6.77
N PHE A 37 2.10 0.56 -5.98
CA PHE A 37 1.78 -0.68 -5.29
C PHE A 37 0.62 -0.50 -4.29
N ILE A 38 0.67 0.53 -3.44
CA ILE A 38 -0.40 0.86 -2.48
C ILE A 38 -1.71 1.15 -3.22
N ARG A 39 -1.66 1.92 -4.32
CA ARG A 39 -2.86 2.18 -5.15
C ARG A 39 -3.46 0.91 -5.72
N SER A 40 -2.63 -0.04 -6.16
CA SER A 40 -3.11 -1.35 -6.62
C SER A 40 -3.80 -2.15 -5.52
N ILE A 41 -3.31 -2.06 -4.28
CA ILE A 41 -3.96 -2.70 -3.12
C ILE A 41 -5.30 -2.02 -2.81
N LEU A 42 -5.34 -0.68 -2.85
CA LEU A 42 -6.55 0.09 -2.54
C LEU A 42 -7.64 -0.05 -3.62
N SER A 43 -7.27 -0.30 -4.87
CA SER A 43 -8.23 -0.53 -5.97
C SER A 43 -8.72 -1.97 -6.07
N ASP A 44 -8.11 -2.92 -5.36
CA ASP A 44 -8.53 -4.31 -5.36
C ASP A 44 -9.79 -4.49 -4.50
N GLY A 45 -10.94 -4.57 -5.19
CA GLY A 45 -12.25 -4.74 -4.56
C GLY A 45 -12.44 -6.06 -3.80
N ARG A 46 -11.46 -6.97 -3.79
CA ARG A 46 -11.47 -8.19 -2.95
C ARG A 46 -10.96 -7.93 -1.54
N ILE A 47 -10.39 -6.75 -1.29
CA ILE A 47 -9.74 -6.37 -0.03
C ILE A 47 -10.60 -5.32 0.67
N HIS A 48 -10.93 -5.58 1.93
CA HIS A 48 -11.81 -4.70 2.71
C HIS A 48 -11.12 -4.21 3.98
N GLY A 49 -11.26 -2.91 4.24
CA GLY A 49 -10.63 -2.22 5.36
C GLY A 49 -11.30 -2.47 6.69
N SER A 50 -10.85 -1.73 7.72
CA SER A 50 -11.50 -1.66 9.02
C SER A 50 -11.89 -0.28 9.48
N ASP A 51 -13.06 -0.25 10.14
CA ASP A 51 -13.44 0.82 11.04
C ASP A 51 -12.43 0.81 12.19
N GLY A 52 -11.36 1.59 12.02
CA GLY A 52 -10.45 1.89 13.13
C GLY A 52 -11.23 2.56 14.27
N PRO A 53 -10.63 2.70 15.47
CA PRO A 53 -11.29 3.38 16.58
C PRO A 53 -11.65 4.79 16.13
N SER A 54 -12.93 5.05 15.91
CA SER A 54 -13.41 6.41 15.67
C SER A 54 -13.07 7.22 16.93
N PRO A 55 -12.42 8.39 16.85
CA PRO A 55 -12.52 9.35 17.94
C PRO A 55 -14.00 9.75 17.99
N SER A 56 -14.72 9.14 18.92
CA SER A 56 -16.17 9.25 19.04
C SER A 56 -16.54 10.65 19.49
N LEU A 57 -16.86 11.51 18.53
CA LEU A 57 -17.78 12.64 18.73
C LEU A 57 -18.95 12.63 17.73
N ARG A 58 -18.96 11.74 16.72
CA ARG A 58 -20.02 11.66 15.69
C ARG A 58 -21.08 10.58 15.92
N ALA A 59 -21.00 9.82 17.02
CA ALA A 59 -21.98 8.77 17.34
C ALA A 59 -23.36 9.31 17.80
N LEU A 60 -23.60 10.63 17.75
CA LEU A 60 -24.82 11.25 18.28
C LEU A 60 -25.66 12.00 17.23
N SER A 61 -25.27 12.06 15.96
CA SER A 61 -26.06 12.82 14.98
C SER A 61 -25.71 12.51 13.53
N ALA A 62 -26.29 11.44 12.98
CA ALA A 62 -27.03 11.49 11.71
C ALA A 62 -27.50 10.09 11.28
N PRO A 63 -28.75 9.92 10.83
CA PRO A 63 -29.13 8.79 10.01
C PRO A 63 -28.66 9.09 8.57
N VAL A 64 -27.65 8.38 8.07
CA VAL A 64 -27.31 8.42 6.64
C VAL A 64 -27.45 7.02 6.09
N GLN A 65 -28.59 6.80 5.44
CA GLN A 65 -28.75 5.80 4.41
C GLN A 65 -27.76 6.12 3.28
N GLY A 66 -26.57 5.53 3.35
CA GLY A 66 -25.62 5.43 2.24
C GLY A 66 -25.59 3.99 1.72
N PRO A 67 -25.21 3.75 0.46
CA PRO A 67 -25.02 2.38 -0.03
C PRO A 67 -24.05 1.66 0.91
N SER A 68 -24.23 0.35 1.08
CA SER A 68 -23.40 -0.52 1.94
C SER A 68 -21.95 -0.57 1.41
N THR A 69 -21.21 0.53 1.54
CA THR A 69 -19.82 0.65 1.12
C THR A 69 -18.96 0.11 2.24
N LEU A 70 -18.29 -1.00 1.96
CA LEU A 70 -17.33 -1.62 2.87
C LEU A 70 -16.33 -0.58 3.37
N PRO A 71 -15.91 -0.66 4.65
CA PRO A 71 -15.04 0.35 5.24
C PRO A 71 -13.75 0.51 4.44
N PRO A 72 -13.26 1.74 4.25
CA PRO A 72 -12.08 2.02 3.42
C PRO A 72 -10.84 1.34 4.01
N LEU A 73 -10.05 0.69 3.15
CA LEU A 73 -8.79 0.04 3.52
C LEU A 73 -7.79 1.08 4.03
N LYS A 74 -7.33 0.89 5.27
CA LYS A 74 -6.28 1.74 5.86
C LYS A 74 -4.93 1.09 5.62
N VAL A 75 -4.00 1.88 5.12
CA VAL A 75 -2.63 1.47 4.81
C VAL A 75 -1.68 2.51 5.41
N LEU A 76 -0.66 2.04 6.12
CA LEU A 76 0.44 2.85 6.65
C LEU A 76 1.73 2.32 6.06
N ALA A 77 2.46 3.17 5.34
CA ALA A 77 3.75 2.83 4.75
C ALA A 77 4.85 3.69 5.36
N TYR A 78 5.97 3.08 5.73
CA TYR A 78 7.14 3.77 6.26
C TYR A 78 8.40 3.07 5.77
N VAL A 79 9.18 3.73 4.91
CA VAL A 79 10.35 3.14 4.28
C VAL A 79 9.95 1.80 3.63
N ASP A 80 10.59 0.68 3.97
CA ASP A 80 10.29 -0.65 3.46
C ASP A 80 9.14 -1.37 4.17
N ASP A 81 8.59 -0.79 5.24
CA ASP A 81 7.49 -1.37 5.99
C ASP A 81 6.12 -0.94 5.44
N LEU A 82 5.22 -1.92 5.26
CA LEU A 82 3.82 -1.71 4.87
C LEU A 82 2.87 -2.38 5.86
N CYS A 83 2.06 -1.59 6.56
CA CYS A 83 1.00 -2.03 7.45
C CYS A 83 -0.37 -1.87 6.77
N VAL A 84 -1.14 -2.96 6.68
CA VAL A 84 -2.51 -2.96 6.14
C VAL A 84 -3.48 -3.40 7.23
N PHE A 85 -4.58 -2.65 7.41
CA PHE A 85 -5.57 -2.91 8.46
C PHE A 85 -6.84 -3.54 7.88
N PHE A 86 -7.17 -4.75 8.34
CA PHE A 86 -8.31 -5.56 7.86
C PHE A 86 -9.40 -5.71 8.93
N VAL A 87 -10.69 -5.82 8.54
CA VAL A 87 -11.79 -6.25 9.45
C VAL A 87 -11.83 -7.76 9.58
N ILE A 88 -11.80 -8.43 8.43
CA ILE A 88 -12.14 -9.84 8.36
C ILE A 88 -10.85 -10.65 8.41
N ARG A 89 -10.69 -11.49 9.43
CA ARG A 89 -9.47 -12.29 9.62
C ARG A 89 -9.21 -13.29 8.48
N THR A 90 -10.25 -13.69 7.74
CA THR A 90 -10.16 -14.67 6.65
C THR A 90 -9.55 -14.11 5.36
N ILE A 91 -9.48 -12.78 5.18
CA ILE A 91 -8.85 -12.18 3.98
C ILE A 91 -7.32 -12.10 4.09
N TYR A 92 -6.77 -12.45 5.25
CA TYR A 92 -5.33 -12.43 5.52
C TYR A 92 -4.55 -13.42 4.65
N GLU A 93 -4.96 -14.70 4.61
CA GLU A 93 -4.24 -15.71 3.83
C GLU A 93 -4.33 -15.47 2.31
N PRO A 94 -5.51 -15.12 1.74
CA PRO A 94 -5.60 -14.70 0.34
C PRO A 94 -4.73 -13.49 0.02
N PHE A 95 -4.70 -12.47 0.88
CA PHE A 95 -3.87 -11.28 0.69
C PHE A 95 -2.37 -11.64 0.70
N ARG A 96 -1.95 -12.45 1.68
CA ARG A 96 -0.56 -12.93 1.78
C ARG A 96 -0.14 -13.72 0.54
N SER A 97 -1.00 -14.64 0.07
CA SER A 97 -0.73 -15.45 -1.11
C SER A 97 -0.71 -14.62 -2.40
N LEU A 98 -1.49 -13.54 -2.47
CA LEU A 98 -1.60 -12.69 -3.66
C LEU A 98 -0.41 -11.75 -3.81
N TYR A 99 0.09 -11.20 -2.71
CA TYR A 99 1.14 -10.18 -2.70
C TYR A 99 2.51 -10.70 -2.26
N ASP A 100 2.64 -12.00 -1.95
CA ASP A 100 3.86 -12.69 -1.53
C ASP A 100 4.68 -11.88 -0.50
N CYS A 101 3.98 -11.34 0.51
CA CYS A 101 4.55 -10.39 1.46
C CYS A 101 4.69 -10.99 2.86
N THR A 102 5.75 -10.59 3.57
CA THR A 102 5.97 -10.92 4.98
C THR A 102 5.16 -9.97 5.85
N ILE A 103 4.02 -10.44 6.36
CA ILE A 103 3.10 -9.61 7.15
C ILE A 103 3.35 -9.81 8.64
N LEU A 104 3.68 -8.72 9.35
CA LEU A 104 3.81 -8.73 10.81
C LEU A 104 2.43 -8.68 11.46
N ARG A 105 2.06 -9.76 12.15
CA ARG A 105 0.77 -9.87 12.83
C ARG A 105 0.82 -9.17 14.19
N ARG A 106 0.13 -8.04 14.35
CA ARG A 106 -0.10 -7.44 15.67
C ARG A 106 -1.39 -8.00 16.26
N THR A 107 -1.28 -9.00 17.13
CA THR A 107 -2.40 -9.43 17.99
C THR A 107 -2.61 -8.36 19.06
N GLN A 108 -3.70 -7.60 18.96
CA GLN A 108 -4.22 -6.85 20.10
C GLN A 108 -4.52 -7.86 21.23
N LYS A 109 -3.92 -7.65 22.39
CA LYS A 109 -4.20 -8.38 23.63
C LYS A 109 -5.34 -7.69 24.36
#